data_AF-A0A161JSJ5-F1
#
_entry.id   AF-A0A161JSJ5-F1
#
_cell.length_a   1.000
_cell.length_b   1.000
_cell.length_c   1.000
_cell.angle_alpha   90.00
_cell.angle_beta   90.00
_cell.angle_gamma   90.00
#
_symmetry.space_group_name_H-M   'P 1'
#
loop_
_entity.id
_entity.type
_entity.pdbx_description
1 polymer ?
#
loop_
_entity_poly.entity_id
_entity_poly.type
_entity_poly.pdbx_seq_one_letter_code
_entity_poly.pdbx_strand_id
1 'polypeptide(L)'
;MITETGRRRWFSKDDKARIVEETLVPGAVVSEIARRHGLTPQQVFTWRRQARRQPAPMANDPQFVPAVVDAMAPVAVAGRERKTARRKAKPDVGGIEIEAEGVTIRVGQGADVAMIAAIVHALKASR
;
A
#
# COMPACT_ATOMS: atom_id res chain seq x y z
N MET A 1 3.24 -20.86 14.17
CA MET A 1 2.12 -20.42 15.03
C MET A 1 2.03 -18.91 14.94
N ILE A 2 0.90 -18.37 14.47
CA ILE A 2 0.63 -16.92 14.50
C ILE A 2 -0.14 -16.72 15.80
N THR A 3 0.49 -16.15 16.82
CA THR A 3 -0.16 -15.91 18.11
C THR A 3 -1.22 -14.83 17.95
N GLU A 4 -2.47 -15.27 17.90
CA GLU A 4 -3.65 -14.43 18.03
C GLU A 4 -3.70 -13.83 19.44
N THR A 5 -3.25 -12.59 19.60
CA THR A 5 -3.82 -11.72 20.63
C THR A 5 -5.04 -11.06 19.99
N GLY A 6 -6.23 -11.55 20.33
CA GLY A 6 -7.55 -11.24 19.77
C GLY A 6 -8.05 -9.79 19.86
N ARG A 7 -7.17 -8.81 19.70
CA ARG A 7 -7.52 -7.42 19.43
C ARG A 7 -6.83 -7.02 18.13
N ARG A 8 -7.62 -6.69 17.11
CA ARG A 8 -7.12 -6.22 15.81
C ARG A 8 -6.27 -4.98 16.06
N ARG A 9 -4.94 -5.15 16.11
CA ARG A 9 -4.00 -4.07 16.41
C ARG A 9 -4.04 -3.08 15.25
N TRP A 10 -4.52 -1.87 15.51
CA TRP A 10 -4.51 -0.78 14.56
C TRP A 10 -3.12 -0.14 14.55
N PHE A 11 -2.58 0.04 13.34
CA PHE A 11 -1.30 0.73 13.12
C PHE A 11 -1.59 2.05 12.42
N SER A 12 -1.18 3.16 13.05
CA SER A 12 -1.24 4.49 12.45
C SER A 12 -0.32 4.55 11.21
N LYS A 13 -0.44 5.61 10.41
CA LYS A 13 0.49 5.83 9.28
C LYS A 13 1.93 5.97 9.77
N ASP A 14 2.13 6.63 10.91
CA ASP A 14 3.44 6.87 11.49
C ASP A 14 4.06 5.58 12.05
N ASP A 15 3.25 4.72 12.69
CA ASP A 15 3.71 3.41 13.14
C ASP A 15 4.15 2.54 11.96
N LYS A 16 3.38 2.54 10.87
CA LYS A 16 3.75 1.82 9.64
C LYS A 16 5.03 2.36 9.04
N ALA A 17 5.21 3.69 9.01
CA ALA A 17 6.41 4.33 8.49
C ALA A 17 7.65 3.94 9.31
N ARG A 18 7.57 4.00 10.64
CA ARG A 18 8.65 3.59 11.55
C ARG A 18 9.05 2.13 11.35
N ILE A 19 8.07 1.23 11.26
CA ILE A 19 8.33 -0.20 11.03
C ILE A 19 8.98 -0.41 9.66
N VAL A 20 8.52 0.30 8.62
CA VAL A 20 9.13 0.23 7.30
C VAL A 20 10.57 0.74 7.32
N GLU A 21 10.85 1.84 8.00
CA GLU A 21 12.19 2.40 8.15
C GLU A 21 13.15 1.43 8.83
N GLU A 22 12.70 0.74 9.89
CA GLU A 22 13.49 -0.30 10.57
C GLU A 22 13.93 -1.42 9.60
N THR A 23 13.09 -1.75 8.60
CA THR A 23 13.44 -2.74 7.57
C THR A 23 14.40 -2.25 6.48
N LEU A 24 14.71 -0.95 6.43
CA LEU A 24 15.65 -0.38 5.47
C LEU A 24 17.09 -0.36 5.99
N VAL A 25 17.30 -0.61 7.28
CA VAL A 25 18.64 -0.71 7.88
C VAL A 25 19.41 -1.88 7.25
N PRO A 26 20.69 -1.70 6.86
CA PRO A 26 21.53 -2.78 6.38
C PRO A 26 21.60 -3.94 7.37
N GLY A 27 21.39 -5.18 6.89
CA GLY A 27 21.35 -6.37 7.73
C GLY A 27 20.02 -6.62 8.45
N ALA A 28 19.01 -5.76 8.28
CA ALA A 28 17.68 -5.97 8.87
C ALA A 28 16.98 -7.21 8.31
N VAL A 29 16.49 -8.07 9.21
CA VAL A 29 15.71 -9.25 8.84
C VAL A 29 14.21 -8.96 9.01
N VAL A 30 13.52 -8.80 7.89
CA VAL A 30 12.09 -8.42 7.83
C VAL A 30 11.20 -9.35 8.66
N SER A 31 11.48 -10.65 8.65
CA SER A 31 10.69 -11.63 9.41
C SER A 31 10.80 -11.45 10.92
N GLU A 32 11.96 -11.03 11.42
CA GLU A 32 12.18 -10.80 12.85
C GLU A 32 11.49 -9.53 13.32
N ILE A 33 11.63 -8.47 12.51
CA ILE A 33 10.94 -7.19 12.72
C ILE A 33 9.42 -7.43 12.72
N ALA A 34 8.91 -8.20 11.76
CA ALA A 34 7.49 -8.54 11.71
C ALA A 34 7.02 -9.25 12.99
N ARG A 35 7.75 -10.27 13.47
CA ARG A 35 7.43 -10.96 14.73
C ARG A 35 7.42 -10.01 15.93
N ARG A 36 8.41 -9.12 16.05
CA ARG A 36 8.50 -8.14 17.14
C ARG A 36 7.28 -7.22 17.19
N HIS A 37 6.76 -6.87 16.02
CA HIS A 37 5.59 -5.99 15.90
C HIS A 37 4.26 -6.75 15.86
N GLY A 38 4.26 -8.09 15.99
CA GLY A 38 3.04 -8.91 15.90
C GLY A 38 2.43 -8.93 14.49
N LEU A 39 3.26 -8.75 13.47
CA LEU A 39 2.90 -8.71 12.06
C LEU A 39 3.35 -9.97 11.33
N THR A 40 2.68 -10.26 10.23
CA THR A 40 3.20 -11.22 9.25
C THR A 40 4.26 -10.54 8.36
N PRO A 41 5.31 -11.25 7.91
CA PRO A 41 6.31 -10.69 7.00
C PRO A 41 5.68 -10.13 5.71
N GLN A 42 4.61 -10.75 5.21
CA GLN A 42 3.89 -10.33 4.01
C GLN A 42 3.24 -8.95 4.15
N GLN A 43 2.72 -8.60 5.33
CA GLN A 43 2.19 -7.25 5.60
C GLN A 43 3.31 -6.21 5.52
N VAL A 44 4.46 -6.49 6.13
CA VAL A 44 5.61 -5.57 6.10
C VAL A 44 6.14 -5.38 4.67
N PHE A 45 6.25 -6.44 3.87
CA PHE A 45 6.61 -6.32 2.45
C PHE A 45 5.62 -5.49 1.64
N THR A 46 4.33 -5.63 1.94
CA THR A 46 3.27 -4.84 1.29
C THR A 46 3.43 -3.35 1.62
N TRP A 47 3.68 -3.01 2.89
CA TRP A 47 3.92 -1.62 3.31
C TRP A 47 5.20 -1.05 2.70
N ARG A 48 6.31 -1.81 2.65
CA ARG A 48 7.54 -1.39 1.96
C ARG A 48 7.29 -1.05 0.50
N ARG A 49 6.47 -1.84 -0.19
CA ARG A 49 6.10 -1.57 -1.59
C ARG A 49 5.24 -0.31 -1.72
N GLN A 50 4.33 -0.06 -0.78
CA GLN A 50 3.50 1.13 -0.77
C GLN A 50 4.32 2.40 -0.49
N ALA A 51 5.26 2.34 0.46
CA ALA A 51 6.16 3.45 0.77
C ALA A 51 7.02 3.86 -0.45
N ARG A 52 7.55 2.89 -1.21
CA ARG A 52 8.28 3.17 -2.46
C ARG A 52 7.44 3.78 -3.58
N ARG A 53 6.10 3.66 -3.51
CA ARG A 53 5.18 4.20 -4.51
C ARG A 53 4.70 5.61 -4.18
N GLN A 54 4.94 6.08 -2.96
CA GLN A 54 4.80 7.50 -2.69
C GLN A 54 5.90 8.21 -3.48
N PRO A 55 5.58 9.27 -4.25
CA PRO A 55 6.60 10.02 -4.95
C PRO A 55 7.54 10.58 -3.88
N ALA A 56 8.71 9.98 -3.74
CA ALA A 56 9.83 10.66 -3.11
C ALA A 56 10.01 11.97 -3.88
N PRO A 57 10.32 13.11 -3.24
CA PRO A 57 10.82 14.27 -3.97
C PRO A 57 11.95 13.76 -4.86
N MET A 58 11.77 13.87 -6.18
CA MET A 58 12.61 13.25 -7.19
C MET A 58 14.00 13.89 -7.17
N ALA A 59 14.82 13.54 -6.19
CA ALA A 59 16.19 14.02 -6.09
C ALA A 59 17.14 13.20 -6.95
N ASN A 60 16.75 11.99 -7.38
CA ASN A 60 17.57 11.09 -8.20
C ASN A 60 16.68 10.16 -9.02
N ASP A 61 15.96 10.71 -10.00
CA ASP A 61 15.47 9.85 -11.08
C ASP A 61 16.71 9.39 -11.86
N PRO A 62 16.98 8.08 -12.03
CA PRO A 62 18.05 7.66 -12.93
C PRO A 62 17.68 8.17 -14.32
N GLN A 63 18.42 9.17 -14.79
CA GLN A 63 18.19 9.77 -16.10
C GLN A 63 18.41 8.68 -17.15
N PHE A 64 17.34 8.19 -17.76
CA PHE A 64 17.43 7.33 -18.92
C PHE A 64 18.05 8.16 -20.04
N VAL A 65 19.30 7.84 -20.41
CA VAL A 65 19.95 8.44 -21.56
C VAL A 65 19.57 7.62 -22.81
N PRO A 66 19.17 8.26 -23.92
CA PRO A 66 18.90 7.53 -25.16
C PRO A 66 20.13 6.74 -25.60
N ALA A 67 19.98 5.44 -25.83
CA ALA A 67 21.01 4.63 -26.46
C ALA A 67 21.10 5.01 -27.94
N VAL A 68 22.22 5.60 -28.36
CA VAL A 68 22.51 5.85 -29.78
C VAL A 68 23.02 4.55 -30.37
N VAL A 69 22.19 3.88 -31.16
CA VAL A 69 22.61 2.74 -32.00
C VAL A 69 23.09 3.29 -33.33
N ASP A 70 24.36 3.04 -33.66
CA ASP A 70 24.86 3.25 -35.01
C ASP A 70 24.26 2.16 -35.92
N ALA A 71 23.82 2.56 -37.12
CA ALA A 71 22.96 1.72 -37.94
C ALA A 71 23.73 0.53 -38.52
N MET A 72 23.56 -0.64 -37.90
CA MET A 72 23.70 -1.93 -38.59
C MET A 72 22.46 -2.79 -38.35
N ALA A 73 22.03 -3.46 -39.42
CA ALA A 73 20.72 -4.06 -39.68
C ALA A 73 20.10 -4.92 -38.55
N PRO A 74 18.75 -5.06 -38.53
CA PRO A 74 17.99 -5.37 -37.32
C PRO A 74 17.92 -6.86 -37.04
N VAL A 75 18.17 -7.26 -35.78
CA VAL A 75 17.80 -8.59 -35.29
C VAL A 75 16.50 -8.47 -34.51
N ALA A 76 15.41 -8.92 -35.13
CA ALA A 76 14.10 -8.96 -34.51
C ALA A 76 14.10 -9.90 -33.30
N VAL A 77 13.93 -9.36 -32.09
CA VAL A 77 13.67 -10.17 -30.90
C VAL A 77 12.17 -10.16 -30.64
N ALA A 78 11.53 -11.28 -30.94
CA ALA A 78 10.11 -11.52 -30.80
C ALA A 78 9.61 -11.22 -29.36
N GLY A 79 8.57 -10.41 -29.28
CA GLY A 79 7.91 -10.03 -28.04
C GLY A 79 7.28 -11.24 -27.32
N ARG A 80 7.43 -11.29 -26.00
CA ARG A 80 6.56 -12.10 -25.14
C ARG A 80 5.46 -11.21 -24.57
N GLU A 81 4.32 -11.24 -25.22
CA GLU A 81 3.06 -10.76 -24.64
C GLU A 81 2.73 -11.58 -23.38
N ARG A 82 2.87 -10.97 -22.20
CA ARG A 82 2.23 -11.51 -20.98
C ARG A 82 0.81 -10.97 -20.90
N LYS A 83 -0.13 -11.74 -21.43
CA LYS A 83 -1.57 -11.49 -21.34
C LYS A 83 -2.07 -11.59 -19.89
N THR A 84 -3.00 -10.69 -19.59
CA THR A 84 -3.90 -10.60 -18.41
C THR A 84 -3.37 -9.85 -17.18
N ALA A 85 -3.24 -8.53 -17.33
CA ALA A 85 -3.50 -7.61 -16.23
C ALA A 85 -4.96 -7.80 -15.78
N ARG A 86 -5.18 -8.59 -14.73
CA ARG A 86 -6.40 -8.52 -13.93
C ARG A 86 -6.59 -7.04 -13.57
N ARG A 87 -7.66 -6.41 -14.07
CA ARG A 87 -8.12 -5.07 -13.68
C ARG A 87 -8.15 -5.02 -12.15
N LYS A 88 -7.08 -4.53 -11.54
CA LYS A 88 -7.12 -4.14 -10.13
C LYS A 88 -7.94 -2.86 -10.12
N ALA A 89 -9.12 -2.91 -9.50
CA ALA A 89 -9.87 -1.73 -9.16
C ALA A 89 -8.89 -0.71 -8.56
N LYS A 90 -8.87 0.49 -9.16
CA LYS A 90 -7.98 1.58 -8.79
C LYS A 90 -8.14 1.80 -7.28
N PRO A 91 -7.07 1.72 -6.47
CA PRO A 91 -7.19 2.10 -5.07
C PRO A 91 -7.55 3.59 -5.06
N ASP A 92 -8.68 3.92 -4.46
CA ASP A 92 -9.19 5.29 -4.43
C ASP A 92 -8.29 6.12 -3.50
N VAL A 93 -7.34 6.83 -4.12
CA VAL A 93 -6.40 7.75 -3.47
C VAL A 93 -7.20 9.00 -3.13
N GLY A 94 -7.94 8.96 -2.01
CA GLY A 94 -8.74 10.10 -1.57
C GLY A 94 -9.90 9.77 -0.62
N GLY A 95 -10.14 8.50 -0.30
CA GLY A 95 -11.27 8.14 0.55
C GLY A 95 -11.04 8.39 2.05
N ILE A 96 -12.10 8.82 2.74
CA ILE A 96 -12.15 8.96 4.21
C ILE A 96 -12.51 7.59 4.80
N GLU A 97 -11.71 7.10 5.75
CA GLU A 97 -11.99 5.85 6.48
C GLU A 97 -12.45 6.21 7.90
N ILE A 98 -13.66 5.77 8.27
CA ILE A 98 -14.28 6.01 9.58
C ILE A 98 -14.42 4.65 10.27
N GLU A 99 -13.93 4.54 11.50
CA GLU A 99 -14.12 3.36 12.33
C GLU A 99 -15.01 3.68 13.53
N ALA A 100 -16.06 2.88 13.72
CA ALA A 100 -16.96 2.95 14.88
C ALA A 100 -17.35 1.53 15.30
N GLU A 101 -17.20 1.21 16.59
CA GLU A 101 -17.64 -0.07 17.19
C GLU A 101 -17.20 -1.33 16.43
N GLY A 102 -16.00 -1.32 15.86
CA GLY A 102 -15.45 -2.45 15.08
C GLY A 102 -15.97 -2.55 13.64
N VAL A 103 -16.82 -1.62 13.21
CA VAL A 103 -17.25 -1.45 11.83
C VAL A 103 -16.33 -0.43 11.15
N THR A 104 -15.72 -0.83 10.03
CA THR A 104 -14.90 0.07 9.20
C THR A 104 -15.68 0.51 7.97
N ILE A 105 -15.95 1.82 7.88
CA ILE A 105 -16.63 2.45 6.75
C ILE A 105 -15.57 3.13 5.88
N ARG A 106 -15.60 2.85 4.57
CA ARG A 106 -14.74 3.50 3.59
C ARG A 106 -15.58 4.37 2.67
N VAL A 107 -15.30 5.66 2.68
CA VAL A 107 -16.00 6.68 1.91
C VAL A 107 -15.09 7.08 0.75
N GLY A 108 -15.45 6.71 -0.49
CA GLY A 108 -14.70 7.08 -1.69
C GLY A 108 -14.93 8.53 -2.12
N GLN A 109 -14.12 9.02 -3.06
CA GLN A 109 -14.32 10.32 -3.71
C GLN A 109 -15.66 10.34 -4.44
N GLY A 110 -16.55 11.28 -4.09
CA GLY A 110 -17.90 11.38 -4.66
C GLY A 110 -18.99 10.62 -3.88
N ALA A 111 -18.69 10.14 -2.67
CA ALA A 111 -19.72 9.59 -1.80
C ALA A 111 -20.77 10.66 -1.44
N ASP A 112 -22.04 10.26 -1.50
CA ASP A 112 -23.16 11.14 -1.21
C ASP A 112 -23.19 11.55 0.27
N VAL A 113 -23.28 12.86 0.51
CA VAL A 113 -23.32 13.46 1.85
C VAL A 113 -24.52 12.94 2.64
N ALA A 114 -25.67 12.73 1.99
CA ALA A 114 -26.85 12.21 2.67
C ALA A 114 -26.62 10.78 3.18
N MET A 115 -25.93 9.95 2.39
CA MET A 115 -25.56 8.59 2.77
C MET A 115 -24.56 8.57 3.93
N ILE A 116 -23.55 9.46 3.91
CA ILE A 116 -22.57 9.59 5.00
C ILE A 116 -23.28 10.01 6.30
N ALA A 117 -24.15 11.02 6.23
CA ALA A 117 -24.90 11.50 7.39
C ALA A 117 -25.82 10.43 7.97
N ALA A 118 -26.53 9.67 7.12
CA ALA A 118 -27.38 8.56 7.54
C ALA A 118 -26.59 7.48 8.29
N ILE A 119 -25.40 7.12 7.80
CA ILE A 119 -24.52 6.15 8.46
C ILE A 119 -24.06 6.66 9.83
N VAL A 120 -23.64 7.93 9.93
CA VAL A 120 -23.24 8.53 11.20
C VAL A 120 -24.40 8.59 12.21
N HIS A 121 -25.61 8.92 11.75
CA HIS A 121 -26.79 8.94 12.60
C HIS A 121 -27.19 7.54 13.07
N ALA A 122 -27.14 6.53 12.20
CA ALA A 122 -27.42 5.15 12.57
C ALA A 122 -26.43 4.64 13.63
N LEU A 123 -25.14 4.98 13.48
CA LEU A 123 -24.11 4.64 14.49
C LEU A 123 -24.33 5.34 15.83
N LYS A 124 -24.80 6.61 15.83
CA LYS A 124 -25.13 7.33 17.07
C LYS A 124 -26.39 6.81 17.75
N ALA A 125 -27.36 6.30 17.00
CA ALA A 125 -28.63 5.79 17.52
C ALA A 125 -28.52 4.36 18.07
N SER A 126 -27.45 3.63 17.73
CA SER A 126 -27.16 2.30 18.25
C SER A 126 -26.42 2.33 19.60
N ARG A 127 -26.27 3.51 20.20
CA ARG A 127 -25.57 3.76 21.47
C ARG A 127 -26.53 3.95 22.64
#